data_AF-A0A0R1SBV2-F1
#
_entry.id   AF-A0A0R1SBV2-F1
#
_cell.length_a   1.000
_cell.length_b   1.000
_cell.length_c   1.000
_cell.angle_alpha   90.00
_cell.angle_beta   90.00
_cell.angle_gamma   90.00
#
_symmetry.space_group_name_H-M   'P 1'
#
loop_
_entity.id
_entity.type
_entity.pdbx_description
1 polymer ?
#
loop_
_entity_poly.entity_id
_entity_poly.type
_entity_poly.pdbx_seq_one_letter_code
_entity_poly.pdbx_strand_id
1 'polypeptide(L)'
;MKAIIAMDLADVPIVSQDVTVYTLLTKENKKWADQHKGVGIQFVKTPIYVRAADKGINMFVKGILKIADVPEYNDMLHFVYFSHMVAYYLSQRDYRQIAFEDQILCEKVLLQFGNDGKYIDKVEIL
;
A
#
# COMPACT_ATOMS: atom_id res chain seq x y z
N MET A 1 -11.77 -5.73 -14.71
CA MET A 1 -10.55 -5.55 -13.91
C MET A 1 -10.83 -4.78 -12.63
N LYS A 2 -10.64 -5.44 -11.49
CA LYS A 2 -10.63 -4.87 -10.13
C LYS A 2 -9.18 -4.62 -9.70
N ALA A 3 -8.95 -3.64 -8.84
CA ALA A 3 -7.68 -3.47 -8.14
C ALA A 3 -7.85 -3.81 -6.66
N ILE A 4 -6.85 -4.45 -6.05
CA ILE A 4 -6.73 -4.61 -4.60
C ILE A 4 -5.42 -3.93 -4.18
N ILE A 5 -5.47 -3.13 -3.13
CA ILE A 5 -4.33 -2.36 -2.64
C ILE A 5 -4.15 -2.70 -1.18
N ALA A 6 -3.07 -3.42 -0.88
CA ALA A 6 -2.76 -3.85 0.46
C ALA A 6 -1.24 -3.97 0.63
N MET A 7 -0.72 -3.37 1.70
CA MET A 7 0.68 -3.47 2.09
C MET A 7 1.01 -4.87 2.61
N ASP A 8 0.09 -5.49 3.36
CA ASP A 8 0.15 -6.89 3.79
C ASP A 8 -0.93 -7.72 3.09
N LEU A 9 -0.56 -8.89 2.58
CA LEU A 9 -1.48 -9.82 1.90
C LEU A 9 -2.01 -10.94 2.80
N ALA A 10 -1.65 -10.94 4.10
CA ALA A 10 -2.07 -11.98 5.03
C ALA A 10 -3.59 -12.19 5.08
N ASP A 11 -4.36 -11.11 5.05
CA ASP A 11 -5.82 -11.13 5.19
C ASP A 11 -6.57 -10.94 3.85
N VAL A 12 -5.84 -10.82 2.73
CA VAL A 12 -6.47 -10.63 1.42
C VAL A 12 -7.10 -11.95 0.95
N PRO A 13 -8.43 -11.98 0.68
CA PRO A 13 -9.12 -13.20 0.28
C PRO A 13 -8.67 -13.70 -1.10
N ILE A 14 -8.99 -14.96 -1.41
CA ILE A 14 -8.64 -15.60 -2.69
C ILE A 14 -9.23 -14.77 -3.84
N VAL A 15 -8.35 -14.34 -4.75
CA VAL A 15 -8.68 -13.37 -5.78
C VAL A 15 -8.88 -14.05 -7.14
N SER A 16 -9.88 -13.59 -7.91
CA SER A 16 -10.12 -14.09 -9.28
C SER A 16 -9.08 -13.59 -10.29
N GLN A 17 -9.07 -14.17 -11.49
CA GLN A 17 -8.06 -13.88 -12.54
C GLN A 17 -8.15 -12.46 -13.15
N ASP A 18 -9.22 -11.69 -12.90
CA ASP A 18 -9.42 -10.32 -13.43
C ASP A 18 -9.09 -9.24 -12.37
N VAL A 19 -8.05 -9.48 -11.56
CA VAL A 19 -7.63 -8.57 -10.49
C VAL A 19 -6.14 -8.25 -10.57
N THR A 20 -5.82 -6.96 -10.36
CA THR A 20 -4.46 -6.49 -10.11
C THR A 20 -4.29 -6.19 -8.62
N VAL A 21 -3.33 -6.84 -7.97
CA VAL A 21 -2.96 -6.58 -6.58
C VAL A 21 -1.73 -5.68 -6.53
N TYR A 22 -1.84 -4.54 -5.86
CA TYR A 22 -0.75 -3.64 -5.54
C TYR A 22 -0.29 -3.90 -4.12
N THR A 23 0.98 -4.26 -3.94
CA THR A 23 1.51 -4.64 -2.63
C THR A 23 2.99 -4.34 -2.46
N LEU A 24 3.50 -4.40 -1.23
CA LEU A 24 4.92 -4.25 -0.95
C LEU A 24 5.72 -5.47 -1.40
N LEU A 25 6.95 -5.22 -1.87
CA LEU A 25 7.92 -6.28 -2.14
C LEU A 25 8.53 -6.83 -0.82
N THR A 26 7.80 -7.71 -0.14
CA THR A 26 8.24 -8.46 1.05
C THR A 26 8.40 -9.94 0.74
N LYS A 27 9.02 -10.70 1.64
CA LYS A 27 9.14 -12.16 1.50
C LYS A 27 7.76 -12.85 1.64
N GLU A 28 6.92 -12.36 2.55
CA GLU A 28 5.59 -12.90 2.82
C GLU A 28 4.66 -12.66 1.62
N ASN A 29 4.61 -11.42 1.09
CA ASN A 29 3.77 -11.09 -0.06
C ASN A 29 4.21 -11.85 -1.33
N LYS A 30 5.51 -12.10 -1.48
CA LYS A 30 6.00 -12.99 -2.55
C LYS A 30 5.51 -14.43 -2.39
N LYS A 31 5.58 -14.97 -1.16
CA LYS A 31 5.09 -16.33 -0.89
C LYS A 31 3.59 -16.44 -1.17
N TRP A 32 2.82 -15.42 -0.77
CA TRP A 32 1.40 -15.33 -1.09
C TRP A 32 1.17 -15.27 -2.60
N ALA A 33 1.93 -14.43 -3.32
CA ALA A 33 1.86 -14.29 -4.78
C ALA A 33 2.11 -15.61 -5.52
N ASP A 34 3.13 -16.36 -5.10
CA ASP A 34 3.50 -17.64 -5.70
C ASP A 34 2.41 -18.71 -5.51
N GLN A 35 1.59 -18.58 -4.45
CA GLN A 35 0.45 -19.46 -4.16
C GLN A 35 -0.81 -19.09 -4.96
N HIS A 36 -0.94 -17.83 -5.41
CA HIS A 36 -2.12 -17.31 -6.11
C HIS A 36 -1.85 -17.05 -7.59
N LYS A 37 -1.58 -18.13 -8.33
CA LYS A 37 -1.29 -18.07 -9.77
C LYS A 37 -2.49 -17.54 -10.57
N GLY A 38 -2.25 -16.62 -11.49
CA GLY A 38 -3.27 -16.02 -12.35
C GLY A 38 -3.78 -14.65 -11.89
N VAL A 39 -3.29 -14.15 -10.74
CA VAL A 39 -3.51 -12.77 -10.29
C VAL A 39 -2.40 -11.87 -10.82
N GLY A 40 -2.73 -10.69 -11.35
CA GLY A 40 -1.74 -9.70 -11.73
C GLY A 40 -1.17 -9.05 -10.47
N ILE A 41 0.13 -9.17 -10.21
CA ILE A 41 0.74 -8.58 -9.01
C ILE A 41 1.73 -7.49 -9.38
N GLN A 42 1.53 -6.31 -8.81
CA GLN A 42 2.38 -5.16 -8.96
C GLN A 42 3.05 -4.83 -7.63
N PHE A 43 4.31 -5.28 -7.50
CA PHE A 43 5.11 -5.02 -6.32
C PHE A 43 5.69 -3.61 -6.32
N VAL A 44 5.43 -2.88 -5.24
CA VAL A 44 6.12 -1.63 -4.91
C VAL A 44 7.38 -1.98 -4.13
N LYS A 45 8.54 -1.68 -4.71
CA LYS A 45 9.83 -1.82 -4.03
C LYS A 45 10.18 -0.50 -3.34
N THR A 46 10.14 -0.50 -2.02
CA THR A 46 10.59 0.67 -1.25
C THR A 46 12.11 0.79 -1.29
N PRO A 47 12.66 1.95 -1.67
CA PRO A 47 14.10 2.18 -1.67
C PRO A 47 14.72 2.10 -0.28
N ILE A 48 16.00 1.69 -0.21
CA ILE A 48 16.72 1.51 1.06
C ILE A 48 16.83 2.83 1.84
N TYR A 49 16.96 3.96 1.15
CA TYR A 49 17.05 5.27 1.80
C TYR A 49 15.76 5.64 2.56
N VAL A 50 14.59 5.22 2.08
CA VAL A 50 13.30 5.42 2.78
C VAL A 50 13.31 4.64 4.10
N ARG A 51 13.76 3.38 4.07
CA ARG A 51 13.89 2.54 5.27
C ARG A 51 14.87 3.13 6.28
N ALA A 52 15.98 3.69 5.78
CA ALA A 52 17.01 4.29 6.62
C ALA A 52 16.50 5.59 7.26
N ALA A 53 15.74 6.40 6.52
CA ALA A 53 15.09 7.60 7.05
C ALA A 53 14.06 7.26 8.13
N ASP A 54 13.21 6.24 7.93
CA ASP A 54 12.26 5.77 8.95
C ASP A 54 12.96 5.36 10.24
N LYS A 55 14.08 4.64 10.13
CA LYS A 55 14.91 4.28 11.30
C LYS A 55 15.48 5.50 12.00
N GLY A 56 15.94 6.50 11.24
CA GLY A 56 16.47 7.75 11.80
C GLY A 56 15.41 8.55 12.55
N ILE A 57 14.22 8.69 11.98
CA ILE A 57 13.08 9.36 12.62
C ILE A 57 12.69 8.62 13.90
N ASN A 58 12.53 7.30 13.84
CA ASN A 58 12.20 6.51 15.03
C ASN A 58 13.26 6.60 16.13
N MET A 59 14.54 6.64 15.76
CA MET A 59 15.62 6.83 16.73
C MET A 59 15.58 8.22 17.36
N PHE A 60 15.26 9.26 16.60
CA PHE A 60 15.10 10.62 17.12
C PHE A 60 13.89 10.73 18.06
N VAL A 61 12.73 10.19 17.66
CA VAL A 61 11.50 10.21 18.48
C VAL A 61 11.70 9.46 19.79
N LYS A 62 12.29 8.26 19.74
CA LYS A 62 12.53 7.45 20.94
C LYS A 62 13.67 8.01 21.81
N GLY A 63 14.75 8.50 21.19
CA GLY A 63 15.96 8.92 21.90
C GLY A 63 15.93 10.35 22.42
N ILE A 64 15.41 11.29 21.63
CA ILE A 64 15.42 12.73 21.96
C ILE A 64 14.08 13.16 22.55
N LEU A 65 12.97 12.81 21.89
CA LEU A 65 11.64 13.19 22.38
C LEU A 65 11.15 12.27 23.51
N LYS A 66 11.81 11.13 23.74
CA LYS A 66 11.45 10.12 24.76
C LYS A 66 10.01 9.62 24.65
N ILE A 67 9.40 9.74 23.48
CA ILE A 67 8.08 9.20 23.22
C ILE A 67 8.30 7.74 22.85
N ALA A 68 8.13 6.87 23.84
CA ALA A 68 8.11 5.43 23.63
C ALA A 68 6.76 5.03 23.05
N ASP A 69 6.77 4.08 22.11
CA ASP A 69 5.57 3.47 21.52
C ASP A 69 4.61 4.41 20.81
N VAL A 70 5.07 4.98 19.68
CA VAL A 70 4.17 5.54 18.66
C VAL A 70 4.24 4.62 17.43
N PRO A 71 3.36 3.59 17.36
CA PRO A 71 3.31 2.69 16.22
C PRO A 71 3.12 3.43 14.90
N GLU A 72 2.43 4.58 14.91
CA GLU A 72 2.20 5.39 13.71
C GLU A 72 3.47 5.96 13.07
N TYR A 73 4.60 6.04 13.81
CA TYR A 73 5.90 6.44 13.25
C TYR A 73 6.75 5.25 12.78
N ASN A 74 6.39 4.02 13.15
CA ASN A 74 7.02 2.85 12.53
C ASN A 74 6.55 2.76 11.08
N ASP A 75 7.49 2.83 10.15
CA ASP A 75 7.23 2.69 8.71
C ASP A 75 6.31 3.78 8.10
N MET A 76 6.28 4.98 8.69
CA MET A 76 5.52 6.12 8.14
C MET A 76 5.97 6.51 6.73
N LEU A 77 7.28 6.65 6.47
CA LEU A 77 7.76 6.99 5.14
C LEU A 77 7.57 5.82 4.17
N HIS A 78 7.68 4.58 4.65
CA HIS A 78 7.28 3.39 3.90
C HIS A 78 5.82 3.46 3.44
N PHE A 79 4.88 3.75 4.34
CA PHE A 79 3.46 3.90 4.05
C PHE A 79 3.20 5.05 3.06
N VAL A 80 3.81 6.21 3.28
CA VAL A 80 3.67 7.38 2.39
C VAL A 80 4.20 7.06 0.99
N TYR A 81 5.39 6.45 0.91
CA TYR A 81 5.99 6.06 -0.36
C TYR A 81 5.12 5.04 -1.10
N PHE A 82 4.63 4.01 -0.39
CA PHE A 82 3.73 3.02 -0.97
C PHE A 82 2.46 3.65 -1.52
N SER A 83 1.77 4.43 -0.69
CA SER A 83 0.54 5.14 -1.06
C SER A 83 0.75 6.03 -2.28
N HIS A 84 1.86 6.78 -2.33
CA HIS A 84 2.21 7.64 -3.47
C HIS A 84 2.42 6.85 -4.76
N MET A 85 3.20 5.75 -4.70
CA MET A 85 3.47 4.92 -5.88
C MET A 85 2.20 4.25 -6.41
N VAL A 86 1.36 3.72 -5.52
CA VAL A 86 0.08 3.14 -5.92
C VAL A 86 -0.83 4.20 -6.53
N ALA A 87 -0.95 5.37 -5.91
CA ALA A 87 -1.75 6.47 -6.45
C ALA A 87 -1.29 6.87 -7.86
N TYR A 88 0.01 6.92 -8.12
CA TYR A 88 0.55 7.15 -9.45
C TYR A 88 0.14 6.03 -10.42
N TYR A 89 0.27 4.76 -10.03
CA TYR A 89 -0.11 3.65 -10.90
C TYR A 89 -1.61 3.60 -11.22
N LEU A 90 -2.46 3.90 -10.24
CA LEU A 90 -3.91 4.01 -10.44
C LEU A 90 -4.29 5.15 -11.36
N SER A 91 -3.54 6.26 -11.33
CA SER A 91 -3.82 7.42 -12.19
C SER A 91 -3.67 7.10 -13.69
N GLN A 92 -2.86 6.08 -14.02
CA GLN A 92 -2.50 5.67 -15.37
C GLN A 92 -3.35 4.53 -15.96
N ARG A 93 -4.24 3.96 -15.16
CA ARG A 93 -5.09 2.83 -15.56
C ARG A 93 -6.53 3.11 -15.17
N ASP A 94 -7.45 2.34 -15.75
CA ASP A 94 -8.86 2.39 -15.38
C ASP A 94 -9.27 1.07 -14.73
N TYR A 95 -9.82 1.18 -13.52
CA TYR A 95 -10.37 0.06 -12.77
C TYR A 95 -11.88 0.23 -12.59
N ARG A 96 -12.62 -0.89 -12.63
CA ARG A 96 -14.07 -0.87 -12.37
C ARG A 96 -14.38 -0.72 -10.88
N GLN A 97 -13.51 -1.26 -10.04
CA GLN A 97 -13.61 -1.24 -8.59
C GLN A 97 -12.21 -1.29 -8.00
N ILE A 98 -12.02 -0.64 -6.86
CA ILE A 98 -10.78 -0.66 -6.10
C ILE A 98 -11.09 -1.06 -4.66
N ALA A 99 -10.41 -2.09 -4.16
CA ALA A 99 -10.48 -2.50 -2.76
C ALA A 99 -9.19 -2.08 -2.04
N PHE A 100 -9.32 -1.50 -0.85
CA PHE A 100 -8.23 -1.04 -0.01
C PHE A 100 -8.19 -1.85 1.28
N GLU A 101 -6.97 -2.13 1.77
CA GLU A 101 -6.72 -2.75 3.08
C GLU A 101 -7.37 -1.97 4.23
N ASP A 102 -7.27 -0.64 4.21
CA ASP A 102 -7.85 0.22 5.24
C ASP A 102 -8.26 1.59 4.71
N GLN A 103 -9.03 2.31 5.54
CA GLN A 103 -9.55 3.65 5.23
C GLN A 103 -8.43 4.70 5.07
N ILE A 104 -7.34 4.62 5.83
CA ILE A 104 -6.25 5.60 5.80
C ILE A 104 -5.52 5.50 4.46
N LEU A 105 -5.23 4.28 4.00
CA LEU A 105 -4.63 4.00 2.71
C LEU A 105 -5.53 4.49 1.57
N CYS A 106 -6.83 4.23 1.66
CA CYS A 106 -7.83 4.72 0.70
C CYS A 106 -7.75 6.25 0.56
N GLU A 107 -7.88 6.98 1.66
CA GLU A 107 -7.84 8.45 1.66
C GLU A 107 -6.53 8.99 1.09
N LYS A 108 -5.39 8.43 1.51
CA LYS A 108 -4.08 8.88 1.05
C LYS A 108 -3.86 8.65 -0.44
N VAL A 109 -4.40 7.56 -0.98
CA VAL A 109 -4.27 7.23 -2.40
C VAL A 109 -5.22 8.07 -3.26
N LEU A 110 -6.46 8.30 -2.81
CA LEU A 110 -7.46 9.07 -3.54
C LEU A 110 -7.11 10.56 -3.63
N LEU A 111 -6.53 11.15 -2.58
CA LEU A 111 -6.14 12.56 -2.54
C LEU A 111 -5.04 12.94 -3.56
N GLN A 112 -4.42 11.96 -4.21
CA GLN A 112 -3.28 12.16 -5.10
C GLN A 112 -3.67 11.90 -6.56
N PHE A 113 -3.03 12.63 -7.47
CA PHE A 113 -3.13 12.44 -8.92
C PHE A 113 -4.57 12.46 -9.50
N GLY A 114 -5.52 13.09 -8.81
CA GLY A 114 -6.93 13.17 -9.22
C GLY A 114 -7.66 11.82 -9.18
N ASN A 115 -7.19 10.89 -8.35
CA ASN A 115 -7.82 9.57 -8.21
C ASN A 115 -9.20 9.64 -7.55
N ASP A 116 -9.44 10.62 -6.68
CA ASP A 116 -10.75 10.95 -6.12
C ASP A 116 -11.82 11.07 -7.20
N GLY A 117 -11.62 11.93 -8.21
CA GLY A 117 -12.60 12.15 -9.28
C GLY A 117 -12.84 10.90 -10.15
N LYS A 118 -11.91 9.95 -10.17
CA LYS A 118 -12.03 8.71 -10.95
C LYS A 118 -12.71 7.57 -10.19
N TYR A 119 -12.46 7.49 -8.87
CA TYR A 119 -12.65 6.27 -8.10
C TYR A 119 -13.45 6.42 -6.83
N ILE A 120 -13.79 7.62 -6.36
CA ILE A 120 -14.45 7.82 -5.05
C ILE A 120 -15.72 6.98 -4.87
N ASP A 121 -16.52 6.79 -5.93
CA ASP A 121 -17.75 5.98 -5.89
C ASP A 121 -17.53 4.49 -6.22
N LYS A 122 -16.27 4.07 -6.35
CA LYS A 122 -15.88 2.71 -6.78
C LYS A 122 -14.95 2.02 -5.77
N VAL A 123 -14.83 2.58 -4.56
CA VAL A 123 -13.96 2.04 -3.51
C VAL A 123 -14.70 1.09 -2.57
N GLU A 124 -13.95 0.13 -2.05
CA GLU A 124 -14.37 -0.82 -1.02
C GLU A 124 -13.23 -0.95 -0.01
N ILE A 125 -13.53 -1.09 1.28
CA ILE A 125 -12.54 -1.41 2.32
C ILE A 125 -12.69 -2.90 2.65
N LEU A 126 -11.57 -3.62 2.70
CA LEU A 126 -11.52 -5.07 2.95
C LEU A 126 -11.74 -5.44 4.42
#